data_AF-A0A8C7Y6T8-F1
#
_entry.id   AF-A0A8C7Y6T8-F1
#
_cell.length_a   1.000
_cell.length_b   1.000
_cell.length_c   1.000
_cell.angle_alpha   90.00
_cell.angle_beta   90.00
_cell.angle_gamma   90.00
#
_symmetry.space_group_name_H-M   'P 1'
#
loop_
_entity.id
_entity.type
_entity.pdbx_description
1 polymer ?
#
loop_
_entity_poly.entity_id
_entity_poly.type
_entity_poly.pdbx_seq_one_letter_code
_entity_poly.pdbx_strand_id
1 'polypeptide(L)'
;EALPLGGKAIHSELSRLVAEQCTVDADSSTKQSVPAVIGTLSEKIVEDIKVRTCFVSDLQRGLKMQAAKFNLDGTAERPTPPPDVDYPLDGEKILHINGSVRDSVMEILFEQDNEEKSVASLILDALVKCPIDTRKVLCENLVVIGGTSMLPGFLHRLLAEIRLLMEKPKYSRVLVNRSFQIHVPPSKPNCTAWLGGAIFGALQDILGSRSVSRDHYNQTGRIPDWCSLTSSPPESFYDAGKTPPPLMKRAFSSEK
;
A
#
# COMPACT_ATOMS: atom_id res chain seq x y z
N GLU A 1 -1.05 -4.36 -14.76
CA GLU A 1 -0.05 -3.26 -14.65
C GLU A 1 0.17 -2.97 -13.18
N ALA A 2 1.37 -2.55 -12.82
CA ALA A 2 1.72 -2.13 -11.46
C ALA A 2 2.49 -0.82 -11.55
N LEU A 3 2.19 0.12 -10.65
CA LEU A 3 2.91 1.39 -10.57
C LEU A 3 4.06 1.25 -9.56
N PRO A 4 5.21 1.90 -9.77
CA PRO A 4 6.29 1.96 -8.78
C PRO A 4 5.95 2.89 -7.59
N LEU A 5 4.66 3.07 -7.29
CA LEU A 5 4.13 3.93 -6.22
C LEU A 5 3.77 3.06 -5.01
N GLY A 6 4.76 2.82 -4.16
CA GLY A 6 4.61 2.00 -2.96
C GLY A 6 5.47 2.50 -1.79
N GLY A 7 5.72 1.62 -0.82
CA GLY A 7 6.48 1.97 0.38
C GLY A 7 7.86 2.57 0.11
N LYS A 8 8.54 2.10 -0.95
CA LYS A 8 9.87 2.61 -1.36
C LYS A 8 9.81 4.03 -1.95
N ALA A 9 8.78 4.34 -2.74
CA ALA A 9 8.60 5.69 -3.29
C ALA A 9 8.33 6.70 -2.18
N ILE A 10 7.44 6.34 -1.25
CA ILE A 10 7.14 7.14 -0.03
C ILE A 10 8.42 7.34 0.79
N HIS A 11 9.21 6.29 0.97
CA HIS A 11 10.45 6.35 1.72
C HIS A 11 11.45 7.31 1.07
N SER A 12 11.66 7.21 -0.25
CA SER A 12 12.55 8.10 -1.00
C SER A 12 12.11 9.56 -0.90
N GLU A 13 10.81 9.82 -1.03
CA GLU A 13 10.27 11.18 -0.96
C GLU A 13 10.35 11.77 0.45
N LEU A 14 10.07 10.96 1.48
CA LEU A 14 10.21 11.38 2.87
C LEU A 14 11.66 11.74 3.18
N SER A 15 12.62 10.89 2.79
CA SER A 15 14.06 11.18 3.00
C SER A 15 14.48 12.48 2.32
N ARG A 16 14.00 12.73 1.09
CA ARG A 16 14.26 13.96 0.34
C ARG A 16 13.68 15.18 1.06
N LEU A 17 12.40 15.15 1.42
CA LEU A 17 11.72 16.27 2.08
C LEU A 17 12.25 16.56 3.48
N VAL A 18 12.63 15.53 4.23
CA VAL A 18 13.27 15.69 5.55
C VAL A 18 14.64 16.34 5.40
N ALA A 19 15.43 15.94 4.40
CA ALA A 19 16.73 16.57 4.13
C ALA A 19 16.61 18.05 3.74
N GLU A 20 15.58 18.42 2.99
CA GLU A 20 15.38 19.78 2.48
C GLU A 20 14.71 20.74 3.48
N GLN A 21 13.74 20.26 4.26
CA GLN A 21 12.82 21.14 5.00
C GLN A 21 12.90 20.99 6.52
N CYS A 22 13.40 19.86 7.04
CA CYS A 22 13.44 19.63 8.48
C CYS A 22 14.75 20.13 9.11
N THR A 23 14.73 20.32 10.43
CA THR A 23 15.89 20.79 11.19
C THR A 23 16.18 19.86 12.35
N VAL A 24 17.45 19.79 12.75
CA VAL A 24 17.94 19.00 13.89
C VAL A 24 18.50 19.95 14.94
N ASP A 25 18.07 19.77 16.17
CA ASP A 25 18.71 20.36 17.33
C ASP A 25 19.79 19.40 17.83
N ALA A 26 21.03 19.90 17.86
CA ALA A 26 22.15 19.31 18.60
C ALA A 26 22.34 20.09 19.92
N ASP A 27 23.12 19.58 20.87
CA ASP A 27 23.27 20.08 22.25
C ASP A 27 23.53 21.61 22.42
N SER A 28 23.91 22.32 21.35
CA SER A 28 23.87 23.78 21.30
C SER A 28 22.60 24.24 20.59
N SER A 29 21.79 25.08 21.22
CA SER A 29 20.50 25.69 20.82
C SER A 29 20.35 26.32 19.41
N THR A 30 20.95 25.72 18.39
CA THR A 30 21.02 26.19 17.01
C THR A 30 20.42 25.11 16.12
N LYS A 31 19.28 25.41 15.49
CA LYS A 31 18.66 24.55 14.49
C LYS A 31 19.59 24.39 13.28
N GLN A 32 20.04 23.17 13.03
CA GLN A 32 20.90 22.84 11.90
C GLN A 32 20.14 22.01 10.87
N SER A 33 20.56 22.05 9.60
CA SER A 33 19.94 21.23 8.55
C SER A 33 20.33 19.75 8.70
N VAL A 34 19.40 18.84 8.39
CA VAL A 34 19.60 17.38 8.54
C VAL A 34 20.86 16.88 7.81
N PRO A 35 21.14 17.27 6.54
CA PRO A 35 22.31 16.76 5.81
C PRO A 35 23.64 17.20 6.43
N ALA A 36 23.67 18.36 7.10
CA ALA A 36 24.87 18.87 7.74
C ALA A 36 25.24 18.11 9.03
N VAL A 37 24.25 17.47 9.68
CA VAL A 37 24.43 16.84 11.00
C VAL A 37 24.48 15.31 10.94
N ILE A 38 23.75 14.70 10.01
CA ILE A 38 23.51 13.24 10.00
C ILE A 38 23.91 12.60 8.66
N GLY A 39 24.11 13.39 7.60
CA GLY A 39 24.35 12.88 6.25
C GLY A 39 23.13 12.17 5.68
N THR A 40 22.97 10.88 6.00
CA THR A 40 21.85 10.04 5.53
C THR A 40 21.18 9.35 6.71
N LEU A 41 19.86 9.52 6.83
CA LEU A 41 19.06 8.82 7.84
C LEU A 41 18.99 7.32 7.54
N SER A 42 19.02 6.48 8.57
CA SER A 42 18.88 5.03 8.41
C SER A 42 17.47 4.67 7.95
N GLU A 43 17.33 3.60 7.15
CA GLU A 43 16.03 3.18 6.63
C GLU A 43 15.02 2.89 7.76
N LYS A 44 15.49 2.32 8.87
CA LYS A 44 14.66 2.01 10.04
C LYS A 44 14.07 3.28 10.68
N ILE A 45 14.86 4.35 10.78
CA ILE A 45 14.39 5.63 11.33
C ILE A 45 13.35 6.26 10.41
N VAL A 46 13.61 6.29 9.10
CA VAL A 46 12.66 6.84 8.13
C VAL A 46 11.36 6.03 8.12
N GLU A 47 11.42 4.72 8.32
CA GLU A 47 10.23 3.89 8.48
C GLU A 47 9.46 4.22 9.77
N ASP A 48 10.13 4.39 10.91
CA ASP A 48 9.47 4.77 12.17
C ASP A 48 8.79 6.15 12.04
N ILE A 49 9.48 7.13 11.45
CA ILE A 49 8.94 8.45 11.15
C ILE A 49 7.68 8.34 10.29
N LYS A 50 7.74 7.54 9.21
CA LYS A 50 6.60 7.31 8.31
C LYS A 50 5.38 6.73 9.04
N VAL A 51 5.59 5.75 9.93
CA VAL A 51 4.50 5.10 10.67
C VAL A 51 3.91 6.02 11.74
N ARG A 52 4.74 6.79 12.43
CA ARG A 52 4.32 7.58 13.60
C ARG A 52 3.81 8.98 13.26
N THR A 53 4.33 9.59 12.19
CA THR A 53 4.09 11.02 11.92
C THR A 53 3.25 11.27 10.69
N CYS A 54 3.37 10.44 9.66
CA CYS A 54 2.69 10.66 8.39
C CYS A 54 1.24 10.19 8.43
N PHE A 55 0.39 10.86 7.66
CA PHE A 55 -1.02 10.52 7.51
C PHE A 55 -1.48 10.88 6.10
N VAL A 56 -2.62 10.32 5.69
CA VAL A 56 -3.20 10.60 4.38
C VAL A 56 -4.25 11.69 4.53
N SER A 57 -4.06 12.78 3.80
CA SER A 57 -5.01 13.89 3.76
C SER A 57 -6.25 13.59 2.94
N ASP A 58 -7.33 14.30 3.25
CA ASP A 58 -8.58 14.22 2.52
C ASP A 58 -8.42 14.71 1.06
N LEU A 59 -9.43 14.42 0.24
CA LEU A 59 -9.39 14.76 -1.18
C LEU A 59 -9.27 16.27 -1.43
N GLN A 60 -10.05 17.07 -0.69
CA GLN A 60 -10.10 18.52 -0.89
C GLN A 60 -8.77 19.20 -0.56
N ARG A 61 -8.13 18.78 0.53
CA ARG A 61 -6.80 19.22 0.93
C ARG A 61 -5.75 18.74 -0.06
N GLY A 62 -5.81 17.47 -0.49
CA GLY A 62 -4.93 16.92 -1.53
C GLY A 62 -4.95 17.75 -2.81
N LEU A 63 -6.14 18.05 -3.34
CA LEU A 63 -6.31 18.89 -4.54
C LEU A 63 -5.74 20.30 -4.36
N LYS A 64 -5.94 20.92 -3.19
CA LYS A 64 -5.33 22.23 -2.88
C LYS A 64 -3.81 22.16 -2.81
N MET A 65 -3.24 21.09 -2.24
CA MET A 65 -1.79 20.89 -2.20
C MET A 65 -1.21 20.68 -3.60
N GLN A 66 -1.88 19.89 -4.45
CA GLN A 66 -1.47 19.68 -5.84
C GLN A 66 -1.53 20.99 -6.62
N ALA A 67 -2.63 21.75 -6.53
CA ALA A 67 -2.74 23.07 -7.14
C ALA A 67 -1.61 24.01 -6.65
N ALA A 68 -1.35 24.01 -5.34
CA ALA A 68 -0.29 24.83 -4.76
C ALA A 68 1.12 24.49 -5.27
N LYS A 69 1.36 23.20 -5.59
CA LYS A 69 2.64 22.70 -6.10
C LYS A 69 2.93 23.18 -7.53
N PHE A 70 1.90 23.34 -8.35
CA PHE A 70 2.00 23.77 -9.76
C PHE A 70 1.55 25.21 -10.01
N ASN A 71 1.54 26.04 -8.97
CA ASN A 71 1.14 27.45 -9.04
C ASN A 71 2.09 28.30 -9.88
N LEU A 72 1.79 28.43 -11.16
CA LEU A 72 2.45 29.39 -12.06
C LEU A 72 1.93 30.82 -11.84
N ASP A 73 0.65 30.97 -11.50
CA ASP A 73 -0.04 32.27 -11.44
C ASP A 73 -0.15 32.84 -10.01
N GLY A 74 0.37 32.14 -9.00
CA GLY A 74 0.38 32.58 -7.59
C GLY A 74 -0.99 32.63 -6.90
N THR A 75 -2.04 32.07 -7.51
CA THR A 75 -3.43 32.18 -7.04
C THR A 75 -3.86 31.08 -6.07
N ALA A 76 -3.26 29.89 -6.07
CA ALA A 76 -3.64 28.85 -5.13
C ALA A 76 -2.86 28.97 -3.81
N GLU A 77 -3.55 29.02 -2.69
CA GLU A 77 -2.87 28.99 -1.39
C GLU A 77 -2.74 27.56 -0.89
N ARG A 78 -1.56 27.25 -0.34
CA ARG A 78 -1.34 25.98 0.33
C ARG A 78 -2.23 25.93 1.58
N PRO A 79 -2.95 24.82 1.84
CA PRO A 79 -3.72 24.69 3.06
C PRO A 79 -2.82 24.80 4.29
N THR A 80 -3.39 25.24 5.41
CA THR A 80 -2.67 25.38 6.67
C THR A 80 -2.00 24.05 7.05
N PRO A 81 -0.67 24.03 7.25
CA PRO A 81 0.03 22.80 7.57
C PRO A 81 -0.45 22.25 8.92
N PRO A 82 -0.41 20.92 9.11
CA PRO A 82 -0.63 20.34 10.42
C PRO A 82 0.50 20.78 11.39
N PRO A 83 0.36 20.56 12.70
CA PRO A 83 1.42 20.90 13.65
C PRO A 83 2.72 20.16 13.34
N ASP A 84 3.85 20.79 13.66
CA ASP A 84 5.16 20.14 13.59
C ASP A 84 5.28 19.08 14.69
N VAL A 85 6.14 18.08 14.46
CA VAL A 85 6.38 16.99 15.43
C VAL A 85 7.86 16.79 15.64
N ASP A 86 8.22 16.70 16.91
CA ASP A 86 9.59 16.46 17.34
C ASP A 86 9.83 14.94 17.44
N TYR A 87 10.82 14.47 16.69
CA TYR A 87 11.21 13.06 16.66
C TYR A 87 12.58 12.87 17.32
N PRO A 88 12.67 12.11 18.43
CA PRO A 88 13.96 11.80 19.05
C PRO A 88 14.72 10.79 18.19
N LEU A 89 15.92 11.14 17.75
CA LEU A 89 16.77 10.26 16.94
C LEU A 89 17.47 9.21 17.81
N ASP A 90 18.46 9.66 18.58
CA ASP A 90 19.34 8.80 19.40
C ASP A 90 19.37 9.27 20.88
N GLY A 91 18.36 10.02 21.31
CA GLY A 91 18.23 10.55 22.67
C GLY A 91 18.93 11.90 22.93
N GLU A 92 19.98 12.22 22.17
CA GLU A 92 20.68 13.51 22.25
C GLU A 92 20.21 14.51 21.19
N LYS A 93 19.78 14.01 20.02
CA LYS A 93 19.36 14.84 18.88
C LYS A 93 17.85 14.76 18.69
N ILE A 94 17.24 15.93 18.50
CA ILE A 94 15.80 16.05 18.20
C ILE A 94 15.65 16.51 16.75
N LEU A 95 14.93 15.74 15.96
CA LEU A 95 14.54 16.08 14.59
C LEU A 95 13.18 16.76 14.60
N HIS A 96 13.13 18.03 14.23
CA HIS A 96 11.89 18.77 14.05
C HIS A 96 11.32 18.49 12.66
N ILE A 97 10.24 17.70 12.62
CA ILE A 97 9.56 17.32 11.38
C ILE A 97 8.44 18.31 11.11
N ASN A 98 8.59 19.08 10.02
CA ASN A 98 7.58 20.03 9.61
C ASN A 98 6.26 19.33 9.25
N GLY A 99 5.14 19.90 9.68
CA GLY A 99 3.82 19.43 9.33
C GLY A 99 3.56 19.40 7.82
N SER A 100 4.13 20.37 7.10
CA SER A 100 4.15 20.41 5.63
C SER A 100 4.65 19.10 5.00
N VAL A 101 5.72 18.53 5.54
CA VAL A 101 6.33 17.29 5.03
C VAL A 101 5.40 16.10 5.31
N ARG A 102 4.87 16.02 6.53
CA ARG A 102 4.00 14.92 6.97
C ARG A 102 2.75 14.77 6.11
N ASP A 103 2.24 15.89 5.62
CA ASP A 103 1.06 16.01 4.75
C ASP A 103 1.41 15.72 3.27
N SER A 104 2.47 16.35 2.76
CA SER A 104 2.84 16.26 1.35
C SER A 104 3.39 14.89 0.91
N VAL A 105 4.09 14.17 1.80
CA VAL A 105 4.74 12.90 1.44
C VAL A 105 3.75 11.87 0.90
N MET A 106 2.53 11.82 1.46
CA MET A 106 1.53 10.83 1.06
C MET A 106 0.77 11.21 -0.22
N GLU A 107 0.91 12.46 -0.67
CA GLU A 107 0.22 12.96 -1.85
C GLU A 107 0.75 12.30 -3.13
N ILE A 108 2.00 11.85 -3.15
CA ILE A 108 2.61 11.15 -4.30
C ILE A 108 1.87 9.87 -4.73
N LEU A 109 1.03 9.29 -3.84
CA LEU A 109 0.23 8.10 -4.16
C LEU A 109 -1.02 8.43 -4.98
N PHE A 110 -1.48 9.68 -4.90
CA PHE A 110 -2.74 10.15 -5.48
C PHE A 110 -2.53 11.26 -6.52
N GLU A 111 -1.36 11.89 -6.54
CA GLU A 111 -0.91 12.78 -7.62
C GLU A 111 -0.95 12.03 -8.95
N GLN A 112 -1.69 12.57 -9.92
CA GLN A 112 -1.72 12.06 -11.28
C GLN A 112 -0.47 12.56 -12.00
N ASP A 113 0.36 11.65 -12.47
CA ASP A 113 1.49 11.98 -13.32
C ASP A 113 1.03 12.46 -14.70
N ASN A 114 1.97 12.78 -15.59
CA ASN A 114 1.69 13.17 -16.97
C ASN A 114 0.95 12.06 -17.77
N GLU A 115 0.92 10.83 -17.28
CA GLU A 115 0.20 9.68 -17.86
C GLU A 115 -1.18 9.45 -17.21
N GLU A 116 -1.61 10.37 -16.32
CA GLU A 116 -2.83 10.27 -15.50
C GLU A 116 -2.89 9.00 -14.62
N LYS A 117 -1.73 8.51 -14.16
CA LYS A 117 -1.62 7.31 -13.34
C LYS A 117 -1.51 7.65 -11.85
N SER A 118 -2.33 6.98 -11.06
CA SER A 118 -2.31 7.02 -9.59
C SER A 118 -2.79 5.67 -9.05
N VAL A 119 -2.68 5.45 -7.73
CA VAL A 119 -3.17 4.21 -7.12
C VAL A 119 -4.68 4.01 -7.37
N ALA A 120 -5.45 5.11 -7.39
CA ALA A 120 -6.89 5.06 -7.64
C ALA A 120 -7.21 4.77 -9.12
N SER A 121 -6.48 5.38 -10.06
CA SER A 121 -6.72 5.15 -11.49
C SER A 121 -6.32 3.73 -11.91
N LEU A 122 -5.31 3.14 -11.27
CA LEU A 122 -4.91 1.75 -11.50
C LEU A 122 -6.04 0.75 -11.21
N ILE A 123 -6.82 0.98 -10.15
CA ILE A 123 -7.99 0.15 -9.80
C ILE A 123 -9.06 0.27 -10.89
N LEU A 124 -9.36 1.49 -11.35
CA LEU A 124 -10.34 1.72 -12.40
C LEU A 124 -9.91 1.14 -13.76
N ASP A 125 -8.63 1.28 -14.12
CA ASP A 125 -8.07 0.71 -15.34
C ASP A 125 -8.11 -0.82 -15.32
N ALA A 126 -7.88 -1.46 -14.16
CA ALA A 126 -8.05 -2.89 -14.00
C ALA A 126 -9.52 -3.32 -14.20
N LEU A 127 -10.48 -2.58 -13.63
CA LEU A 127 -11.91 -2.85 -13.81
C LEU A 127 -12.38 -2.69 -15.26
N VAL A 128 -11.84 -1.70 -15.98
CA VAL A 128 -12.13 -1.50 -17.41
C VAL A 128 -11.66 -2.70 -18.25
N LYS A 129 -10.51 -3.30 -17.90
CA LYS A 129 -9.97 -4.50 -18.57
C LYS A 129 -10.78 -5.77 -18.27
N CYS A 130 -11.56 -5.80 -17.19
CA CYS A 130 -12.42 -6.95 -16.87
C CYS A 130 -13.63 -7.05 -17.82
N PRO A 131 -14.17 -8.27 -18.05
CA PRO A 131 -15.41 -8.48 -18.79
C PRO A 131 -16.61 -7.75 -18.16
N ILE A 132 -17.51 -7.22 -18.98
CA ILE A 132 -18.64 -6.35 -18.57
C ILE A 132 -19.46 -6.98 -17.44
N ASP A 133 -19.77 -8.27 -17.53
CA ASP A 133 -20.63 -8.97 -16.57
C ASP A 133 -20.04 -9.05 -15.16
N THR A 134 -18.70 -9.07 -15.06
CA THR A 134 -17.99 -9.18 -13.77
C THR A 134 -17.77 -7.85 -13.09
N ARG A 135 -17.79 -6.74 -13.84
CA ARG A 135 -17.41 -5.41 -13.33
C ARG A 135 -18.25 -4.97 -12.15
N LYS A 136 -19.57 -5.21 -12.20
CA LYS A 136 -20.50 -4.82 -11.12
C LYS A 136 -20.09 -5.47 -9.79
N VAL A 137 -19.88 -6.78 -9.80
CA VAL A 137 -19.50 -7.57 -8.61
C VAL A 137 -18.13 -7.15 -8.10
N LEU A 138 -17.18 -6.89 -9.00
CA LEU A 138 -15.82 -6.46 -8.61
C LEU A 138 -15.81 -5.05 -8.00
N CYS A 139 -16.62 -4.10 -8.50
CA CYS A 139 -16.75 -2.77 -7.90
C CYS A 139 -17.33 -2.83 -6.48
N GLU A 140 -18.32 -3.72 -6.26
CA GLU A 140 -18.95 -3.90 -4.95
C GLU A 140 -18.06 -4.66 -3.97
N ASN A 141 -17.07 -5.42 -4.43
CA ASN A 141 -16.22 -6.26 -3.58
C ASN A 141 -14.75 -5.85 -3.64
N LEU A 142 -14.42 -4.60 -3.29
CA LEU A 142 -13.04 -4.15 -3.24
C LEU A 142 -12.38 -4.54 -1.91
N VAL A 143 -11.21 -5.18 -1.98
CA VAL A 143 -10.40 -5.52 -0.80
C VAL A 143 -9.05 -4.84 -0.93
N VAL A 144 -8.66 -4.08 0.10
CA VAL A 144 -7.38 -3.36 0.13
C VAL A 144 -6.48 -3.99 1.19
N ILE A 145 -5.30 -4.46 0.78
CA ILE A 145 -4.32 -5.12 1.65
C ILE A 145 -2.92 -4.50 1.48
N GLY A 146 -1.99 -4.87 2.34
CA GLY A 146 -0.58 -4.44 2.30
C GLY A 146 -0.25 -3.32 3.30
N GLY A 147 1.06 -3.12 3.56
CA GLY A 147 1.53 -2.20 4.60
C GLY A 147 1.13 -0.74 4.38
N THR A 148 1.19 -0.23 3.15
CA THR A 148 0.82 1.16 2.83
C THR A 148 -0.66 1.46 3.14
N SER A 149 -1.53 0.48 3.00
CA SER A 149 -2.97 0.66 3.29
C SER A 149 -3.29 0.85 4.77
N MET A 150 -2.33 0.58 5.67
CA MET A 150 -2.48 0.81 7.11
C MET A 150 -2.30 2.28 7.51
N LEU A 151 -1.91 3.16 6.59
CA LEU A 151 -1.78 4.58 6.86
C LEU A 151 -3.14 5.18 7.27
N PRO A 152 -3.17 6.05 8.28
CA PRO A 152 -4.42 6.65 8.75
C PRO A 152 -5.02 7.54 7.65
N GLY A 153 -6.32 7.38 7.39
CA GLY A 153 -7.06 8.12 6.35
C GLY A 153 -6.98 7.52 4.94
N PHE A 154 -6.14 6.50 4.70
CA PHE A 154 -5.88 5.97 3.36
C PHE A 154 -7.14 5.46 2.65
N LEU A 155 -7.95 4.63 3.30
CA LEU A 155 -9.16 4.05 2.67
C LEU A 155 -10.19 5.11 2.29
N HIS A 156 -10.37 6.13 3.14
CA HIS A 156 -11.31 7.22 2.87
C HIS A 156 -10.83 8.06 1.68
N ARG A 157 -9.54 8.41 1.66
CA ARG A 157 -8.94 9.14 0.53
C ARG A 157 -9.04 8.35 -0.77
N LEU A 158 -8.72 7.05 -0.74
CA LEU A 158 -8.80 6.18 -1.90
C LEU A 158 -10.21 6.11 -2.48
N LEU A 159 -11.22 5.93 -1.62
CA LEU A 159 -12.62 5.86 -2.07
C LEU A 159 -13.11 7.21 -2.64
N ALA A 160 -12.70 8.32 -2.06
CA ALA A 160 -13.01 9.66 -2.56
C ALA A 160 -12.36 9.91 -3.94
N GLU A 161 -11.09 9.53 -4.12
CA GLU A 161 -10.38 9.59 -5.40
C GLU A 161 -11.04 8.72 -6.47
N ILE A 162 -11.41 7.49 -6.14
CA ILE A 162 -12.13 6.60 -7.07
C ILE A 162 -13.42 7.28 -7.54
N ARG A 163 -14.20 7.85 -6.62
CA ARG A 163 -15.46 8.57 -6.96
C ARG A 163 -15.22 9.79 -7.84
N LEU A 164 -14.16 10.56 -7.58
CA LEU A 164 -13.79 11.70 -8.42
C LEU A 164 -13.39 11.25 -9.83
N LEU A 165 -12.51 10.25 -9.94
CA LEU A 165 -12.04 9.73 -11.21
C LEU A 165 -13.19 9.11 -12.02
N MET A 166 -14.16 8.48 -11.36
CA MET A 166 -15.35 7.96 -12.01
C MET A 166 -16.15 9.00 -12.79
N GLU A 167 -16.08 10.28 -12.43
CA GLU A 167 -16.77 11.35 -13.16
C GLU A 167 -16.10 11.64 -14.52
N LYS A 168 -14.81 11.29 -14.69
CA LYS A 168 -14.10 11.46 -15.96
C LYS A 168 -14.77 10.65 -17.08
N PRO A 169 -14.90 11.22 -18.30
CA PRO A 169 -15.50 10.55 -19.46
C PRO A 169 -14.89 9.18 -19.80
N LYS A 170 -13.59 8.99 -19.51
CA LYS A 170 -12.86 7.73 -19.70
C LYS A 170 -13.53 6.57 -18.97
N TYR A 171 -13.97 6.80 -17.72
CA TYR A 171 -14.53 5.76 -16.86
C TYR A 171 -16.05 5.76 -16.86
N SER A 172 -16.70 6.94 -16.87
CA SER A 172 -18.16 7.04 -16.78
C SER A 172 -18.90 6.37 -17.95
N ARG A 173 -18.29 6.30 -19.13
CA ARG A 173 -18.85 5.61 -20.31
C ARG A 173 -18.79 4.08 -20.20
N VAL A 174 -17.83 3.56 -19.44
CA VAL A 174 -17.50 2.13 -19.40
C VAL A 174 -17.98 1.47 -18.10
N LEU A 175 -17.88 2.19 -17.00
CA LEU A 175 -18.25 1.77 -15.65
C LEU A 175 -19.55 2.48 -15.26
N VAL A 176 -20.68 1.86 -15.62
CA VAL A 176 -22.03 2.38 -15.32
C VAL A 176 -22.36 2.25 -13.83
N ASN A 177 -21.80 1.25 -13.13
CA ASN A 177 -22.02 1.06 -11.70
C ASN A 177 -21.22 2.07 -10.88
N ARG A 178 -21.90 2.86 -10.03
CA ARG A 178 -21.32 3.85 -9.11
C ARG A 178 -21.12 3.33 -7.68
N SER A 179 -21.54 2.11 -7.37
CA SER A 179 -21.39 1.52 -6.04
C SER A 179 -20.00 0.90 -5.88
N PHE A 180 -19.17 1.55 -5.06
CA PHE A 180 -17.88 1.03 -4.62
C PHE A 180 -17.95 0.75 -3.13
N GLN A 181 -17.72 -0.49 -2.74
CA GLN A 181 -17.66 -0.88 -1.33
C GLN A 181 -16.31 -1.52 -1.04
N ILE A 182 -15.70 -1.09 0.07
CA ILE A 182 -14.43 -1.63 0.55
C ILE A 182 -14.73 -2.54 1.72
N HIS A 183 -14.43 -3.82 1.56
CA HIS A 183 -14.54 -4.80 2.64
C HIS A 183 -13.24 -4.84 3.45
N VAL A 184 -13.37 -4.65 4.75
CA VAL A 184 -12.25 -4.73 5.68
C VAL A 184 -12.04 -6.19 6.09
N PRO A 185 -10.85 -6.77 5.88
CA PRO A 185 -10.56 -8.13 6.32
C PRO A 185 -10.52 -8.23 7.86
N PRO A 186 -10.71 -9.42 8.44
CA PRO A 186 -10.66 -9.62 9.90
C PRO A 186 -9.26 -9.41 10.48
N SER A 187 -8.21 -9.54 9.67
CA SER A 187 -6.81 -9.29 10.02
C SER A 187 -6.36 -7.87 9.70
N LYS A 188 -5.21 -7.46 10.23
CA LYS A 188 -4.56 -6.22 9.79
C LYS A 188 -4.21 -6.33 8.29
N PRO A 189 -4.38 -5.27 7.48
CA PRO A 189 -4.14 -5.32 6.04
C PRO A 189 -2.76 -5.85 5.61
N ASN A 190 -1.72 -5.58 6.40
CA ASN A 190 -0.37 -6.13 6.24
C ASN A 190 -0.36 -7.67 6.19
N CYS A 191 -1.05 -8.32 7.13
CA CYS A 191 -0.93 -9.76 7.33
C CYS A 191 -2.06 -10.56 6.67
N THR A 192 -3.01 -9.90 6.01
CA THR A 192 -4.15 -10.54 5.34
C THR A 192 -3.72 -11.57 4.29
N ALA A 193 -2.68 -11.28 3.50
CA ALA A 193 -2.15 -12.24 2.53
C ALA A 193 -1.59 -13.50 3.21
N TRP A 194 -0.86 -13.33 4.30
CA TRP A 194 -0.31 -14.43 5.09
C TRP A 194 -1.42 -15.27 5.74
N LEU A 195 -2.43 -14.61 6.31
CA LEU A 195 -3.60 -15.30 6.88
C LEU A 195 -4.34 -16.12 5.81
N GLY A 196 -4.51 -15.56 4.61
CA GLY A 196 -5.11 -16.28 3.48
C GLY A 196 -4.32 -17.55 3.13
N GLY A 197 -2.99 -17.46 3.08
CA GLY A 197 -2.12 -18.62 2.88
C GLY A 197 -2.19 -19.65 4.01
N ALA A 198 -2.27 -19.20 5.27
CA ALA A 198 -2.41 -20.07 6.44
C ALA A 198 -3.75 -20.83 6.42
N ILE A 199 -4.85 -20.16 6.08
CA ILE A 199 -6.17 -20.79 5.92
C ILE A 199 -6.13 -21.78 4.75
N PHE A 200 -5.59 -21.37 3.60
CA PHE A 200 -5.46 -22.22 2.42
C PHE A 200 -4.66 -23.49 2.73
N GLY A 201 -3.57 -23.38 3.50
CA GLY A 201 -2.75 -24.51 3.92
C GLY A 201 -3.39 -25.41 4.97
N ALA A 202 -4.35 -24.90 5.75
CA ALA A 202 -5.08 -25.71 6.72
C ALA A 202 -6.17 -26.60 6.06
N LEU A 203 -6.60 -26.25 4.85
CA LEU A 203 -7.60 -27.01 4.09
C LEU A 203 -6.94 -28.18 3.35
N GLN A 204 -6.97 -29.36 3.96
CA GLN A 204 -6.19 -30.54 3.54
C GLN A 204 -6.44 -30.97 2.08
N ASP A 205 -7.69 -30.93 1.64
CA ASP A 205 -8.07 -31.36 0.29
C ASP A 205 -7.44 -30.49 -0.80
N ILE A 206 -7.15 -29.22 -0.49
CA ILE A 206 -6.65 -28.26 -1.47
C ILE A 206 -5.13 -28.41 -1.66
N LEU A 207 -4.39 -28.61 -0.57
CA LEU A 207 -2.94 -28.80 -0.64
C LEU A 207 -2.57 -30.09 -1.38
N GLY A 208 -3.21 -31.20 -1.06
CA GLY A 208 -2.92 -32.49 -1.71
C GLY A 208 -3.19 -32.45 -3.22
N SER A 209 -4.30 -31.80 -3.62
CA SER A 209 -4.78 -31.74 -5.01
C SER A 209 -4.17 -30.67 -5.91
N ARG A 210 -3.46 -29.67 -5.36
CA ARG A 210 -2.97 -28.52 -6.14
C ARG A 210 -1.52 -28.14 -5.90
N SER A 211 -0.88 -28.71 -4.89
CA SER A 211 0.55 -28.50 -4.66
C SER A 211 1.40 -29.47 -5.48
N VAL A 212 2.66 -29.09 -5.68
CA VAL A 212 3.63 -29.90 -6.40
C VAL A 212 4.38 -30.79 -5.41
N SER A 213 4.32 -32.10 -5.62
CA SER A 213 5.03 -33.06 -4.78
C SER A 213 6.54 -33.05 -5.04
N ARG A 214 7.31 -33.51 -4.06
CA ARG A 214 8.77 -33.67 -4.19
C ARG A 214 9.14 -34.61 -5.35
N ASP A 215 8.39 -35.70 -5.52
CA ASP A 215 8.67 -36.68 -6.56
C ASP A 215 8.43 -36.10 -7.95
N HIS A 216 7.40 -35.26 -8.11
CA HIS A 216 7.19 -34.50 -9.34
C HIS A 216 8.35 -33.56 -9.62
N TYR A 217 8.81 -32.79 -8.63
CA TYR A 217 9.96 -31.88 -8.78
C TYR A 217 11.25 -32.63 -9.15
N ASN A 218 11.48 -33.82 -8.57
CA ASN A 218 12.65 -34.64 -8.91
C ASN A 218 12.62 -35.14 -10.37
N GLN A 219 11.44 -35.34 -10.94
CA GLN A 219 11.28 -35.78 -12.34
C GLN A 219 11.34 -34.62 -13.34
N THR A 220 10.73 -33.48 -13.01
CA THR A 220 10.64 -32.32 -13.92
C THR A 220 11.73 -31.28 -13.72
N GLY A 221 12.39 -31.29 -12.57
CA GLY A 221 13.44 -30.34 -12.17
C GLY A 221 12.95 -28.91 -11.88
N ARG A 222 11.64 -28.65 -11.95
CA ARG A 222 11.08 -27.30 -11.77
C ARG A 222 9.64 -27.32 -11.27
N ILE A 223 9.25 -26.24 -10.60
CA ILE A 223 7.84 -25.95 -10.29
C ILE A 223 7.23 -25.25 -11.52
N PRO A 224 6.08 -25.71 -12.05
CA PRO A 224 5.43 -25.06 -13.19
C PRO A 224 4.96 -23.65 -12.81
N ASP A 225 5.44 -22.67 -13.56
CA ASP A 225 4.94 -21.30 -13.53
C ASP A 225 3.68 -21.15 -14.43
N TRP A 226 2.91 -20.07 -14.28
CA TRP A 226 1.70 -19.80 -15.07
C TRP A 226 1.96 -19.71 -16.59
N CYS A 227 3.20 -19.44 -17.01
CA CYS A 227 3.65 -19.47 -18.41
C CYS A 227 4.07 -20.87 -18.90
N SER A 228 4.06 -21.89 -18.03
CA SER A 228 4.57 -23.23 -18.39
C SER A 228 3.59 -23.93 -19.32
N LEU A 229 3.99 -24.08 -20.58
CA LEU A 229 3.22 -24.79 -21.61
C LEU A 229 3.31 -26.32 -21.47
N THR A 230 4.19 -26.81 -20.58
CA THR A 230 4.27 -28.23 -20.24
C THR A 230 2.98 -28.63 -19.52
N SER A 231 2.28 -29.62 -20.08
CA SER A 231 1.01 -30.18 -19.59
C SER A 231 0.92 -30.19 -18.06
N SER A 232 -0.22 -29.74 -17.52
CA SER A 232 -0.55 -29.85 -16.11
C SER A 232 -0.17 -31.23 -15.58
N PRO A 233 0.40 -31.34 -14.35
CA PRO A 233 0.69 -32.63 -13.75
C PRO A 233 -0.55 -33.53 -13.83
N PRO A 234 -0.43 -34.79 -14.30
CA PRO A 234 -1.54 -35.73 -14.29
C PRO A 234 -2.13 -35.83 -12.88
N GLU A 235 -3.45 -35.92 -12.75
CA GLU A 235 -4.14 -35.95 -11.44
C GLU A 235 -3.61 -37.02 -10.48
N SER A 236 -2.99 -38.08 -11.02
CA SER A 236 -2.33 -39.17 -10.29
C SER A 236 -1.11 -38.75 -9.45
N PHE A 237 -0.59 -37.54 -9.62
CA PHE A 237 0.58 -37.03 -8.86
C PHE A 237 0.22 -36.12 -7.69
N TYR A 238 -1.05 -35.78 -7.57
CA TYR A 238 -1.57 -35.12 -6.40
C TYR A 238 -1.75 -36.16 -5.30
N ASP A 239 -1.07 -35.97 -4.17
CA ASP A 239 -1.11 -36.92 -3.08
C ASP A 239 -2.48 -36.84 -2.40
N ALA A 240 -3.36 -37.80 -2.71
CA ALA A 240 -4.63 -38.01 -2.02
C ALA A 240 -4.44 -38.75 -0.67
N GLY A 241 -3.25 -38.68 -0.08
CA GLY A 241 -2.80 -39.48 1.05
C GLY A 241 -3.02 -38.86 2.44
N LYS A 242 -4.18 -39.16 3.03
CA LYS A 242 -4.45 -39.53 4.46
C LYS A 242 -3.43 -39.16 5.56
N THR A 243 -2.91 -37.93 5.62
CA THR A 243 -2.18 -37.47 6.81
C THR A 243 -3.03 -36.44 7.53
N PRO A 244 -3.60 -36.74 8.72
CA PRO A 244 -4.29 -35.74 9.51
C PRO A 244 -3.30 -34.63 9.88
N PRO A 245 -3.74 -33.37 9.96
CA PRO A 245 -2.84 -32.26 10.17
C PRO A 245 -2.21 -32.40 11.58
N PRO A 246 -0.95 -31.98 11.78
CA PRO A 246 -0.47 -31.78 13.13
C PRO A 246 -1.41 -30.79 13.82
N LEU A 247 -1.96 -31.18 14.97
CA LEU A 247 -2.85 -30.35 15.77
C LEU A 247 -2.21 -28.98 15.99
N MET A 248 -2.65 -27.96 15.25
CA MET A 248 -2.37 -26.58 15.61
C MET A 248 -3.07 -26.35 16.94
N LYS A 249 -2.29 -26.30 18.04
CA LYS A 249 -2.77 -25.76 19.30
C LYS A 249 -3.37 -24.39 18.99
N ARG A 250 -4.67 -24.24 19.24
CA ARG A 250 -5.47 -23.03 18.98
C ARG A 250 -4.65 -21.78 19.26
N ALA A 251 -4.27 -21.04 18.22
CA ALA A 251 -3.65 -19.72 18.35
C ALA A 251 -4.65 -18.65 18.83
N PHE A 252 -5.92 -19.04 19.02
CA PHE A 252 -6.99 -18.21 19.58
C PHE A 252 -7.65 -18.98 20.72
N SER A 253 -6.99 -19.05 21.88
CA SER A 253 -7.70 -19.20 23.15
C SER A 253 -8.01 -17.81 23.66
N SER A 254 -9.25 -17.36 23.42
CA SER A 254 -9.85 -16.29 24.20
C SER A 254 -10.46 -16.91 25.46
N GLU A 255 -9.61 -17.37 26.37
CA GLU A 255 -10.02 -17.66 27.75
C GLU A 255 -9.39 -16.60 28.63
N LYS A 256 -10.25 -15.67 29.08
CA LYS A 256 -10.13 -15.03 30.38
C LYS A 256 -11.17 -15.69 31.28
#